data_AF-A0A3B8TQB0-F1
#
_entry.id   AF-A0A3B8TQB0-F1
#
_cell.length_a   1.000
_cell.length_b   1.000
_cell.length_c   1.000
_cell.angle_alpha   90.00
_cell.angle_beta   90.00
_cell.angle_gamma   90.00
#
_symmetry.space_group_name_H-M   'P 1'
#
loop_
_entity.id
_entity.type
_entity.pdbx_description
1 polymer ?
#
loop_
_entity_poly.entity_id
_entity_poly.type
_entity_poly.pdbx_seq_one_letter_code
_entity_poly.pdbx_strand_id
1 'polypeptide(L)'
;MKLYKTLFLVIFLAIGMIAHAQSPFDILFVDDEELKENPVLNETALDLVNVYLVDSTYKRRSERHRLFMVGAIIRIFGYRWQTIDRRRIKFVGTINSERIPGRDSDRFTEYDVNYDIYPHLPHYIDVALEGWQARLTKFKGRKAVPEDNRDEPPYTAPDSTTDLTKFRLHSELTPPVDSRDALNAFFYPTVAPMRLARHPNFLESKPSVGVYGNFVLDCNHRCHPEIHPYEVLWWLDVNRNQGQLDVYEKTWHVGLLRDVSNRFKHWSSSPRTGEISIPFVFKMDNRANVIEWDHQVFNGFSNEGFATLKIDNNLSYLDVTEQKHELLNGEYLTIQTNGSILGGGIAYYLSDIATEERADGRYVTGYLNIPMSIKDVYTAELRMREMRM
;
A
#
# COMPACT_ATOMS: atom_id res chain seq x y z
N MET A 1 50.21 -11.41 -6.73
CA MET A 1 49.73 -10.09 -6.24
C MET A 1 50.22 -9.02 -7.20
N LYS A 2 49.33 -8.14 -7.68
CA LYS A 2 49.47 -7.23 -8.85
C LYS A 2 49.13 -7.89 -10.20
N LEU A 3 47.84 -7.96 -10.53
CA LEU A 3 47.32 -7.78 -11.90
C LEU A 3 45.77 -7.71 -12.02
N TYR A 4 45.01 -7.60 -10.92
CA TYR A 4 43.54 -7.59 -10.95
C TYR A 4 42.87 -6.24 -10.61
N LYS A 5 43.64 -5.15 -10.43
CA LYS A 5 43.08 -3.84 -10.04
C LYS A 5 42.80 -2.87 -11.18
N THR A 6 43.13 -3.22 -12.43
CA THR A 6 43.05 -2.25 -13.54
C THR A 6 41.85 -2.47 -14.47
N LEU A 7 41.10 -3.56 -14.34
CA LEU A 7 39.92 -3.81 -15.19
C LEU A 7 38.61 -3.27 -14.58
N PHE A 8 38.57 -3.00 -13.27
CA PHE A 8 37.38 -2.45 -12.61
C PHE A 8 37.22 -0.93 -12.73
N LEU A 9 38.26 -0.22 -13.17
CA LEU A 9 38.25 1.24 -13.27
C LEU A 9 37.74 1.76 -14.63
N VAL A 10 37.66 0.90 -15.66
CA VAL A 10 37.25 1.32 -17.02
C VAL A 10 35.74 1.21 -17.23
N ILE A 11 35.03 0.39 -16.45
CA ILE A 11 33.56 0.32 -16.50
C ILE A 11 32.90 1.49 -15.76
N PHE A 12 33.58 2.11 -14.79
CA PHE A 12 33.06 3.29 -14.07
C PHE A 12 33.30 4.64 -14.78
N LEU A 13 34.07 4.66 -15.87
CA LEU A 13 34.43 5.90 -16.59
C LEU A 13 33.63 6.12 -17.89
N ALA A 14 32.70 5.22 -18.23
CA ALA A 14 31.78 5.38 -19.36
C ALA A 14 30.33 5.77 -18.95
N ILE A 15 30.07 6.01 -17.65
CA ILE A 15 28.82 6.59 -17.13
C ILE A 15 29.10 8.00 -16.56
N GLY A 16 30.10 8.67 -17.15
CA GLY A 16 30.37 10.08 -16.92
C GLY A 16 29.60 10.94 -17.94
N MET A 17 28.30 10.75 -18.07
CA MET A 17 27.42 11.69 -18.76
C MET A 17 26.27 12.04 -17.83
N ILE A 18 26.40 13.22 -17.23
CA ILE A 18 25.35 14.03 -16.61
C ILE A 18 24.51 13.27 -15.57
N ALA A 19 24.97 13.27 -14.33
CA ALA A 19 24.08 13.09 -13.18
C ALA A 19 23.13 14.31 -13.08
N HIS A 20 22.13 14.38 -13.97
CA HIS A 20 20.83 14.85 -13.53
C HIS A 20 20.41 13.83 -12.47
N ALA A 21 20.03 14.29 -11.29
CA ALA A 21 19.33 13.39 -10.38
C ALA A 21 18.13 12.84 -11.16
N GLN A 22 18.14 11.53 -11.46
CA GLN A 22 17.00 10.86 -12.07
C GLN A 22 15.79 11.12 -11.17
N SER A 23 14.70 11.59 -11.76
CA SER A 23 13.50 11.91 -11.01
C SER A 23 12.96 10.62 -10.41
N PRO A 24 12.54 10.58 -9.13
CA PRO A 24 11.88 9.38 -8.60
C PRO A 24 10.63 9.00 -9.41
N PHE A 25 10.02 9.94 -10.12
CA PHE A 25 8.88 9.70 -11.01
C PHE A 25 9.24 8.98 -12.32
N ASP A 26 10.53 8.81 -12.64
CA ASP A 26 11.01 8.12 -13.85
C ASP A 26 10.40 6.71 -14.02
N ILE A 27 10.12 6.03 -12.90
CA ILE A 27 9.53 4.69 -12.90
C ILE A 27 8.10 4.66 -13.45
N LEU A 28 7.35 5.76 -13.35
CA LEU A 28 5.97 5.82 -13.85
C LEU A 28 5.94 5.89 -15.37
N PHE A 29 7.04 6.24 -16.03
CA PHE A 29 7.13 6.23 -17.49
C PHE A 29 7.35 4.84 -18.09
N VAL A 30 7.67 3.85 -17.26
CA VAL A 30 7.83 2.45 -17.68
C VAL A 30 6.47 1.90 -18.11
N ASP A 31 6.44 1.15 -19.20
CA ASP A 31 5.22 0.55 -19.71
C ASP A 31 4.68 -0.55 -18.78
N ASP A 32 3.37 -0.79 -18.85
CA ASP A 32 2.72 -1.72 -17.93
C ASP A 32 3.18 -3.17 -18.09
N GLU A 33 3.58 -3.60 -19.30
CA GLU A 33 4.09 -4.95 -19.52
C GLU A 33 5.47 -5.12 -18.87
N GLU A 34 6.35 -4.13 -18.99
CA GLU A 34 7.65 -4.12 -18.30
C GLU A 34 7.47 -4.07 -16.77
N LEU A 35 6.53 -3.27 -16.25
CA LEU A 35 6.20 -3.26 -14.81
C LEU A 35 5.66 -4.62 -14.36
N LYS A 36 4.79 -5.25 -15.16
CA LYS A 36 4.21 -6.56 -14.87
C LYS A 36 5.24 -7.67 -14.85
N GLU A 37 6.18 -7.67 -15.79
CA GLU A 37 7.24 -8.68 -15.87
C GLU A 37 8.38 -8.45 -14.87
N ASN A 38 8.48 -7.24 -14.29
CA ASN A 38 9.56 -6.86 -13.38
C ASN A 38 9.05 -6.36 -12.01
N PRO A 39 8.95 -7.25 -11.01
CA PRO A 39 8.52 -6.89 -9.66
C PRO A 39 9.34 -5.78 -9.01
N VAL A 40 10.64 -5.66 -9.32
CA VAL A 40 11.47 -4.57 -8.76
C VAL A 40 11.00 -3.22 -9.28
N LEU A 41 10.68 -3.13 -10.57
CA LEU A 41 10.18 -1.88 -11.16
C LEU A 41 8.77 -1.55 -10.67
N ASN A 42 7.87 -2.53 -10.63
CA ASN A 42 6.52 -2.34 -10.08
C ASN A 42 6.58 -1.88 -8.61
N GLU A 43 7.33 -2.58 -7.76
CA GLU A 43 7.49 -2.20 -6.36
C GLU A 43 8.13 -0.81 -6.20
N THR A 44 9.05 -0.41 -7.09
CA THR A 44 9.61 0.95 -7.11
C THR A 44 8.54 1.99 -7.39
N ALA A 45 7.61 1.72 -8.32
CA ALA A 45 6.47 2.60 -8.58
C ALA A 45 5.53 2.68 -7.36
N LEU A 46 5.19 1.52 -6.78
CA LEU A 46 4.35 1.46 -5.58
C LEU A 46 5.00 2.15 -4.37
N ASP A 47 6.33 2.17 -4.31
CA ASP A 47 7.09 2.84 -3.26
C ASP A 47 7.07 4.38 -3.35
N LEU A 48 6.59 4.95 -4.46
CA LEU A 48 6.36 6.40 -4.52
C LEU A 48 5.13 6.84 -3.71
N VAL A 49 4.16 5.94 -3.47
CA VAL A 49 2.96 6.29 -2.70
C VAL A 49 3.32 6.62 -1.26
N ASN A 50 2.97 7.83 -0.81
CA ASN A 50 3.18 8.23 0.58
C ASN A 50 1.90 8.03 1.38
N VAL A 51 2.05 7.57 2.61
CA VAL A 51 0.94 7.18 3.49
C VAL A 51 1.19 7.68 4.89
N TYR A 52 0.17 8.27 5.48
CA TYR A 52 0.20 8.79 6.83
C TYR A 52 -1.14 8.53 7.53
N LEU A 53 -1.10 7.99 8.75
CA LEU A 53 -2.27 7.93 9.63
C LEU A 53 -2.01 8.77 10.89
N VAL A 54 -3.02 9.48 11.40
CA VAL A 54 -2.86 10.42 12.53
C VAL A 54 -2.31 9.75 13.79
N ASP A 55 -2.64 8.48 14.00
CA ASP A 55 -2.13 7.65 15.09
C ASP A 55 -0.96 6.75 14.65
N SER A 56 -0.14 7.22 13.71
CA SER A 56 1.06 6.52 13.22
C SER A 56 2.00 6.07 14.32
N THR A 57 1.87 6.61 15.54
CA THR A 57 2.43 6.02 16.77
C THR A 57 1.33 5.63 17.75
N TYR A 58 1.23 4.35 18.09
CA TYR A 58 0.21 3.86 19.01
C TYR A 58 0.72 3.70 20.45
N LYS A 59 -0.18 3.89 21.42
CA LYS A 59 0.15 3.90 22.87
C LYS A 59 0.37 2.51 23.46
N ARG A 60 -0.31 1.48 22.94
CA ARG A 60 -0.29 0.12 23.50
C ARG A 60 0.72 -0.76 22.79
N ARG A 61 1.54 -1.49 23.57
CA ARG A 61 2.53 -2.46 23.06
C ARG A 61 1.95 -3.85 22.75
N SER A 62 0.67 -4.07 23.04
CA SER A 62 -0.01 -5.33 22.74
C SER A 62 -1.52 -5.16 22.66
N GLU A 63 -2.14 -5.97 21.81
CA GLU A 63 -3.59 -6.18 21.75
C GLU A 63 -3.95 -7.64 22.09
N ARG A 64 -5.20 -7.88 22.45
CA ARG A 64 -5.68 -9.21 22.85
C ARG A 64 -7.09 -9.48 22.35
N HIS A 65 -7.36 -10.74 22.06
CA HIS A 65 -8.71 -11.20 21.75
C HIS A 65 -9.67 -10.96 22.93
N ARG A 66 -10.87 -10.43 22.68
CA ARG A 66 -11.92 -10.24 23.70
C ARG A 66 -13.13 -11.15 23.40
N LEU A 67 -13.18 -12.34 23.99
CA LEU A 67 -14.39 -13.18 24.00
C LEU A 67 -15.25 -12.83 25.23
N PHE A 68 -16.44 -12.28 24.98
CA PHE A 68 -17.31 -11.67 26.01
C PHE A 68 -17.91 -12.69 27.01
N MET A 69 -17.93 -13.99 26.68
CA MET A 69 -18.52 -15.05 27.52
C MET A 69 -17.52 -16.01 28.20
N VAL A 70 -16.22 -15.96 27.85
CA VAL A 70 -15.18 -16.86 28.44
C VAL A 70 -14.01 -16.03 28.99
N GLY A 71 -14.34 -14.85 29.53
CA GLY A 71 -13.40 -13.76 29.80
C GLY A 71 -12.34 -14.01 30.87
N ALA A 72 -12.42 -15.09 31.66
CA ALA A 72 -11.43 -15.40 32.70
C ALA A 72 -10.35 -16.40 32.23
N ILE A 73 -10.74 -17.42 31.46
CA ILE A 73 -9.83 -18.50 31.02
C ILE A 73 -8.97 -18.03 29.84
N ILE A 74 -9.54 -17.28 28.89
CA ILE A 74 -8.80 -16.78 27.72
C ILE A 74 -7.81 -15.66 28.09
N ARG A 75 -8.05 -14.93 29.19
CA ARG A 75 -7.07 -13.99 29.77
C ARG A 75 -5.78 -14.68 30.21
N ILE A 76 -5.84 -15.97 30.56
CA ILE A 76 -4.72 -16.78 31.04
C ILE A 76 -3.99 -17.49 29.88
N PHE A 77 -4.69 -17.82 28.79
CA PHE A 77 -4.16 -18.64 27.68
C PHE A 77 -3.61 -17.88 26.45
N GLY A 78 -3.31 -16.59 26.56
CA GLY A 78 -2.19 -16.03 25.79
C GLY A 78 -2.45 -15.63 24.33
N TYR A 79 -3.69 -15.37 23.91
CA TYR A 79 -3.94 -14.80 22.58
C TYR A 79 -3.64 -13.29 22.56
N ARG A 80 -2.44 -12.89 22.09
CA ARG A 80 -2.00 -11.50 22.00
C ARG A 80 -1.12 -11.21 20.79
N TRP A 81 -1.32 -10.02 20.21
CA TRP A 81 -0.36 -9.40 19.30
C TRP A 81 0.60 -8.53 20.09
N GLN A 82 1.87 -8.53 19.70
CA GLN A 82 2.88 -7.67 20.30
C GLN A 82 3.54 -6.79 19.25
N THR A 83 3.82 -5.57 19.62
CA THR A 83 4.33 -4.56 18.69
C THR A 83 5.83 -4.77 18.52
N ILE A 84 6.30 -4.78 17.27
CA ILE A 84 7.73 -4.80 16.94
C ILE A 84 8.24 -3.36 17.02
N ASP A 85 7.74 -2.52 16.12
CA ASP A 85 7.82 -1.07 16.20
C ASP A 85 6.45 -0.51 16.59
N ARG A 86 6.43 0.51 17.46
CA ARG A 86 5.20 1.24 17.82
C ARG A 86 4.75 2.22 16.74
N ARG A 87 5.51 2.33 15.65
CA ARG A 87 5.13 3.03 14.44
C ARG A 87 4.40 2.10 13.49
N ARG A 88 3.49 2.67 12.72
CA ARG A 88 2.96 2.01 11.54
C ARG A 88 4.03 2.01 10.46
N ILE A 89 4.12 0.93 9.72
CA ILE A 89 5.12 0.75 8.66
C ILE A 89 4.42 0.68 7.32
N LYS A 90 5.10 1.25 6.33
CA LYS A 90 4.84 1.00 4.92
C LYS A 90 5.56 -0.29 4.54
N PHE A 91 4.93 -1.12 3.72
CA PHE A 91 5.57 -2.31 3.18
C PHE A 91 5.05 -2.55 1.77
N VAL A 92 5.97 -2.67 0.82
CA VAL A 92 5.65 -2.96 -0.58
C VAL A 92 6.30 -4.28 -0.94
N GLY A 93 5.57 -5.10 -1.67
CA GLY A 93 6.08 -6.38 -2.13
C GLY A 93 5.10 -7.09 -3.06
N THR A 94 5.46 -8.31 -3.40
CA THR A 94 4.66 -9.19 -4.25
C THR A 94 3.87 -10.18 -3.41
N ILE A 95 2.59 -10.37 -3.71
CA ILE A 95 1.76 -11.36 -3.01
C ILE A 95 2.22 -12.76 -3.43
N ASN A 96 2.70 -13.56 -2.48
CA ASN A 96 3.03 -14.96 -2.71
C ASN A 96 1.84 -15.90 -2.51
N SER A 97 0.99 -15.59 -1.53
CA SER A 97 -0.18 -16.38 -1.20
C SER A 97 -1.28 -15.52 -0.59
N GLU A 98 -2.53 -15.89 -0.86
CA GLU A 98 -3.71 -15.23 -0.32
C GLU A 98 -4.68 -16.22 0.36
N ARG A 99 -5.28 -15.76 1.47
CA ARG A 99 -6.39 -16.44 2.14
C ARG A 99 -7.59 -15.50 2.15
N ILE A 100 -8.62 -15.88 1.40
CA ILE A 100 -9.90 -15.18 1.34
C ILE A 100 -10.94 -16.02 2.08
N PRO A 101 -11.69 -15.45 3.04
CA PRO A 101 -12.68 -16.19 3.81
C PRO A 101 -13.89 -16.59 2.95
N GLY A 102 -14.53 -17.71 3.25
CA GLY A 102 -15.79 -18.14 2.59
C GLY A 102 -17.02 -17.43 3.15
N ARG A 103 -18.15 -17.41 2.42
CA ARG A 103 -19.40 -16.77 2.90
C ARG A 103 -19.90 -17.34 4.23
N ASP A 104 -19.84 -18.66 4.40
CA ASP A 104 -20.24 -19.33 5.65
C ASP A 104 -19.24 -19.12 6.81
N SER A 105 -18.16 -18.38 6.58
CA SER A 105 -17.30 -17.95 7.67
C SER A 105 -18.08 -17.09 8.67
N ASP A 106 -19.29 -16.57 8.33
CA ASP A 106 -20.19 -15.71 9.14
C ASP A 106 -20.61 -16.30 10.51
N ARG A 107 -20.15 -17.53 10.80
CA ARG A 107 -20.31 -18.23 12.08
C ARG A 107 -19.04 -18.34 12.94
N PHE A 108 -17.88 -17.89 12.45
CA PHE A 108 -16.57 -18.00 13.11
C PHE A 108 -16.02 -16.63 13.54
N THR A 109 -15.01 -16.58 14.41
CA THR A 109 -14.46 -15.31 14.94
C THR A 109 -13.38 -14.65 14.06
N GLU A 110 -13.07 -15.23 12.90
CA GLU A 110 -11.92 -14.84 12.05
C GLU A 110 -12.38 -14.70 10.59
N TYR A 111 -12.35 -13.47 10.06
CA TYR A 111 -12.82 -13.09 8.71
C TYR A 111 -11.75 -12.32 7.96
N ASP A 112 -10.54 -12.80 8.12
CA ASP A 112 -9.38 -12.02 7.77
C ASP A 112 -9.11 -12.26 6.30
N VAL A 113 -8.91 -11.18 5.56
CA VAL A 113 -8.27 -11.25 4.25
C VAL A 113 -6.78 -11.19 4.52
N ASN A 114 -6.08 -12.25 4.11
CA ASN A 114 -4.66 -12.39 4.39
C ASN A 114 -3.85 -12.40 3.10
N TYR A 115 -2.73 -11.70 3.13
CA TYR A 115 -1.71 -11.73 2.09
C TYR A 115 -0.35 -12.05 2.71
N ASP A 116 0.33 -13.05 2.17
CA ASP A 116 1.76 -13.22 2.40
C ASP A 116 2.52 -12.40 1.36
N ILE A 117 3.09 -11.27 1.77
CA ILE A 117 3.79 -10.34 0.88
C ILE A 117 5.30 -10.51 1.08
N TYR A 118 6.06 -10.69 0.00
CA TYR A 118 7.52 -10.71 0.05
C TYR A 118 8.11 -9.57 -0.79
N PRO A 119 9.15 -8.87 -0.31
CA PRO A 119 9.68 -7.70 -0.97
C PRO A 119 10.85 -8.03 -1.90
N HIS A 120 11.05 -7.21 -2.93
CA HIS A 120 12.26 -7.19 -3.75
C HIS A 120 13.13 -5.96 -3.48
N LEU A 121 12.56 -4.88 -2.93
CA LEU A 121 13.32 -3.68 -2.58
C LEU A 121 14.14 -3.87 -1.28
N PRO A 122 15.43 -3.47 -1.25
CA PRO A 122 16.31 -3.71 -0.11
C PRO A 122 15.79 -3.22 1.24
N HIS A 123 15.18 -2.02 1.30
CA HIS A 123 14.68 -1.49 2.57
C HIS A 123 13.48 -2.28 3.11
N TYR A 124 12.64 -2.85 2.25
CA TYR A 124 11.54 -3.71 2.69
C TYR A 124 12.02 -5.12 3.06
N ILE A 125 13.05 -5.63 2.40
CA ILE A 125 13.76 -6.83 2.86
C ILE A 125 14.27 -6.64 4.30
N ASP A 126 14.88 -5.49 4.59
CA ASP A 126 15.38 -5.16 5.93
C ASP A 126 14.25 -5.07 6.96
N VAL A 127 13.11 -4.48 6.60
CA VAL A 127 11.90 -4.46 7.45
C VAL A 127 11.41 -5.87 7.77
N ALA A 128 11.35 -6.76 6.77
CA ALA A 128 10.97 -8.15 6.99
C ALA A 128 11.96 -8.85 7.93
N LEU A 129 13.26 -8.71 7.68
CA LEU A 129 14.33 -9.24 8.52
C LEU A 129 14.22 -8.75 9.97
N GLU A 130 13.94 -7.46 10.19
CA GLU A 130 13.70 -6.91 11.53
C GLU A 130 12.58 -7.68 12.25
N GLY A 131 11.49 -7.97 11.54
CA GLY A 131 10.37 -8.72 12.10
C GLY A 131 10.76 -10.13 12.54
N TRP A 132 11.53 -10.82 11.71
CA TRP A 132 12.05 -12.16 12.00
C TRP A 132 13.09 -12.15 13.13
N GLN A 133 13.96 -11.15 13.19
CA GLN A 133 14.90 -10.98 14.31
C GLN A 133 14.16 -10.63 15.62
N ALA A 134 13.13 -9.79 15.56
CA ALA A 134 12.29 -9.47 16.71
C ALA A 134 11.64 -10.74 17.28
N ARG A 135 11.18 -11.65 16.40
CA ARG A 135 10.69 -12.98 16.79
C ARG A 135 11.74 -13.74 17.61
N LEU A 136 13.01 -13.80 17.18
CA LEU A 136 14.08 -14.50 17.93
C LEU A 136 14.31 -13.92 19.33
N THR A 137 14.33 -12.58 19.46
CA THR A 137 14.60 -11.93 20.76
C THR A 137 13.54 -12.22 21.82
N LYS A 138 12.28 -12.44 21.41
CA LYS A 138 11.18 -12.75 22.31
C LYS A 138 11.26 -14.19 22.85
N PHE A 139 11.93 -15.10 22.15
CA PHE A 139 11.93 -16.53 22.45
C PHE A 139 13.01 -17.04 23.40
N LYS A 140 13.59 -16.19 24.27
CA LYS A 140 14.47 -16.65 25.38
C LYS A 140 13.78 -17.53 26.45
N GLY A 141 12.64 -18.16 26.17
CA GLY A 141 11.92 -18.91 27.19
C GLY A 141 10.86 -19.93 26.80
N ARG A 142 10.64 -20.34 25.52
CA ARG A 142 9.94 -21.60 25.13
C ARG A 142 9.74 -21.74 23.60
N LYS A 143 10.58 -22.57 22.94
CA LYS A 143 10.24 -23.53 21.86
C LYS A 143 9.68 -23.10 20.47
N ALA A 144 9.55 -21.83 20.09
CA ALA A 144 8.81 -21.49 18.84
C ALA A 144 9.63 -21.43 17.53
N VAL A 145 10.96 -21.44 17.61
CA VAL A 145 11.86 -21.54 16.45
C VAL A 145 12.93 -22.57 16.82
N PRO A 146 13.00 -23.71 16.12
CA PRO A 146 14.08 -24.68 16.25
C PRO A 146 15.44 -23.98 16.12
N GLU A 147 16.44 -24.43 16.88
CA GLU A 147 17.75 -23.77 16.94
C GLU A 147 18.50 -23.83 15.61
N ASP A 148 18.37 -24.98 14.92
CA ASP A 148 18.84 -25.25 13.56
C ASP A 148 18.30 -24.26 12.53
N ASN A 149 17.12 -23.69 12.75
CA ASN A 149 16.50 -22.75 11.80
C ASN A 149 16.92 -21.29 12.01
N ARG A 150 17.70 -20.95 13.04
CA ARG A 150 18.00 -19.54 13.40
C ARG A 150 19.06 -18.88 12.52
N ASP A 151 19.90 -19.68 11.89
CA ASP A 151 20.98 -19.22 11.02
C ASP A 151 20.58 -19.31 9.53
N GLU A 152 19.31 -19.61 9.24
CA GLU A 152 18.77 -19.64 7.89
C GLU A 152 17.87 -18.41 7.63
N PRO A 153 17.75 -17.96 6.37
CA PRO A 153 16.75 -16.98 5.99
C PRO A 153 15.36 -17.44 6.44
N PRO A 154 14.51 -16.53 6.94
CA PRO A 154 14.67 -15.06 6.91
C PRO A 154 15.32 -14.44 8.16
N TYR A 155 16.04 -15.22 8.99
CA TYR A 155 16.68 -14.69 10.21
C TYR A 155 18.06 -14.06 9.98
N THR A 156 18.68 -14.35 8.84
CA THR A 156 19.93 -13.77 8.37
C THR A 156 19.67 -12.76 7.26
N ALA A 157 20.56 -11.78 7.09
CA ALA A 157 20.51 -10.88 5.94
C ALA A 157 20.66 -11.67 4.63
N PRO A 158 19.93 -11.33 3.55
CA PRO A 158 20.03 -12.03 2.30
C PRO A 158 21.34 -11.73 1.58
N ASP A 159 21.73 -12.69 0.74
CA ASP A 159 22.77 -12.56 -0.28
C ASP A 159 22.18 -12.75 -1.69
N SER A 160 23.04 -12.72 -2.70
CA SER A 160 22.64 -12.85 -4.12
C SER A 160 21.98 -14.18 -4.49
N THR A 161 22.01 -15.19 -3.62
CA THR A 161 21.43 -16.52 -3.85
C THR A 161 20.20 -16.78 -3.00
N THR A 162 19.82 -15.81 -2.18
CA THR A 162 18.77 -15.98 -1.18
C THR A 162 17.38 -15.99 -1.83
N ASP A 163 16.59 -17.01 -1.47
CA ASP A 163 15.16 -17.06 -1.79
C ASP A 163 14.38 -16.02 -0.98
N LEU A 164 14.00 -14.92 -1.64
CA LEU A 164 13.30 -13.80 -1.01
C LEU A 164 11.90 -14.17 -0.51
N THR A 165 11.28 -15.26 -0.99
CA THR A 165 9.96 -15.70 -0.49
C THR A 165 9.99 -16.14 0.98
N LYS A 166 11.18 -16.38 1.53
CA LYS A 166 11.40 -16.61 2.96
C LYS A 166 11.19 -15.34 3.78
N PHE A 167 11.42 -14.15 3.22
CA PHE A 167 11.25 -12.83 3.86
C PHE A 167 9.82 -12.30 3.76
N ARG A 168 8.83 -13.20 3.67
CA ARG A 168 7.43 -12.79 3.64
C ARG A 168 6.99 -12.19 4.98
N LEU A 169 6.17 -11.16 4.91
CA LEU A 169 5.37 -10.66 6.01
C LEU A 169 3.91 -11.04 5.79
N HIS A 170 3.30 -11.60 6.84
CA HIS A 170 1.87 -11.86 6.81
C HIS A 170 1.14 -10.54 6.98
N SER A 171 0.17 -10.23 6.14
CA SER A 171 -0.62 -9.00 6.21
C SER A 171 -2.08 -9.37 6.31
N GLU A 172 -2.75 -8.91 7.36
CA GLU A 172 -4.15 -9.27 7.64
C GLU A 172 -5.01 -8.02 7.86
N LEU A 173 -6.27 -8.10 7.42
CA LEU A 173 -7.30 -7.12 7.71
C LEU A 173 -8.66 -7.81 7.78
N THR A 174 -9.46 -7.43 8.76
CA THR A 174 -10.89 -7.78 8.83
C THR A 174 -11.76 -6.66 8.24
N PRO A 175 -12.28 -6.79 7.01
CA PRO A 175 -13.14 -5.76 6.41
C PRO A 175 -14.51 -5.68 7.09
N PRO A 176 -15.19 -4.50 7.05
CA PRO A 176 -16.55 -4.34 7.53
C PRO A 176 -17.51 -5.32 6.85
N VAL A 177 -18.32 -6.04 7.65
CA VAL A 177 -19.23 -7.09 7.18
C VAL A 177 -20.14 -6.58 6.05
N ASP A 178 -20.78 -5.43 6.27
CA ASP A 178 -21.75 -4.84 5.33
C ASP A 178 -21.11 -4.34 4.02
N SER A 179 -19.78 -4.20 3.99
CA SER A 179 -19.05 -3.71 2.81
C SER A 179 -18.36 -4.81 2.02
N ARG A 180 -18.36 -6.07 2.49
CA ARG A 180 -17.60 -7.17 1.86
C ARG A 180 -18.00 -7.43 0.42
N ASP A 181 -19.30 -7.61 0.15
CA ASP A 181 -19.77 -7.89 -1.22
C ASP A 181 -19.41 -6.73 -2.17
N ALA A 182 -19.53 -5.48 -1.71
CA ALA A 182 -19.13 -4.32 -2.50
C ALA A 182 -17.60 -4.27 -2.72
N LEU A 183 -16.80 -4.50 -1.67
CA LEU A 183 -15.35 -4.59 -1.79
C LEU A 183 -14.92 -5.69 -2.76
N ASN A 184 -15.56 -6.85 -2.70
CA ASN A 184 -15.30 -8.00 -3.58
C ASN A 184 -15.70 -7.75 -5.04
N ALA A 185 -16.63 -6.83 -5.28
CA ALA A 185 -17.06 -6.48 -6.63
C ALA A 185 -16.18 -5.36 -7.23
N PHE A 186 -15.79 -4.38 -6.41
CA PHE A 186 -15.23 -3.12 -6.92
C PHE A 186 -13.78 -2.87 -6.53
N PHE A 187 -13.22 -3.51 -5.49
CA PHE A 187 -11.89 -3.20 -4.99
C PHE A 187 -10.97 -4.42 -4.93
N TYR A 188 -11.19 -5.36 -4.01
CA TYR A 188 -10.34 -6.54 -3.80
C TYR A 188 -11.14 -7.74 -3.31
N PRO A 189 -10.67 -8.99 -3.53
CA PRO A 189 -11.42 -10.17 -3.11
C PRO A 189 -11.55 -10.21 -1.59
N THR A 190 -12.78 -10.22 -1.10
CA THR A 190 -13.08 -10.40 0.34
C THR A 190 -13.94 -11.63 0.62
N VAL A 191 -14.44 -12.29 -0.43
CA VAL A 191 -15.34 -13.44 -0.33
C VAL A 191 -14.95 -14.54 -1.32
N ALA A 192 -14.67 -15.75 -0.81
CA ALA A 192 -14.41 -16.92 -1.65
C ALA A 192 -15.66 -17.30 -2.48
N PRO A 193 -15.50 -17.85 -3.69
CA PRO A 193 -14.28 -18.38 -4.28
C PRO A 193 -13.46 -17.36 -5.08
N MET A 194 -13.72 -16.05 -4.94
CA MET A 194 -12.95 -15.02 -5.65
C MET A 194 -11.48 -15.04 -5.20
N ARG A 195 -10.57 -15.06 -6.17
CA ARG A 195 -9.10 -15.09 -5.99
C ARG A 195 -8.48 -13.97 -6.81
N LEU A 196 -7.25 -13.57 -6.50
CA LEU A 196 -6.56 -12.45 -7.16
C LEU A 196 -6.52 -12.63 -8.69
N ALA A 197 -6.14 -13.82 -9.16
CA ALA A 197 -6.06 -14.13 -10.61
C ALA A 197 -7.38 -14.04 -11.38
N ARG A 198 -8.52 -13.95 -10.69
CA ARG A 198 -9.86 -13.86 -11.28
C ARG A 198 -10.59 -12.57 -10.93
N HIS A 199 -10.02 -11.77 -10.04
CA HIS A 199 -10.62 -10.51 -9.62
C HIS A 199 -10.35 -9.44 -10.69
N PRO A 200 -11.36 -8.67 -11.12
CA PRO A 200 -11.23 -7.75 -12.26
C PRO A 200 -10.16 -6.67 -12.09
N ASN A 201 -9.83 -6.29 -10.86
CA ASN A 201 -8.80 -5.28 -10.58
C ASN A 201 -7.39 -5.83 -10.38
N PHE A 202 -7.21 -7.16 -10.43
CA PHE A 202 -5.89 -7.79 -10.26
C PHE A 202 -5.51 -8.61 -11.48
N LEU A 203 -6.38 -9.54 -11.91
CA LEU A 203 -6.16 -10.41 -13.08
C LEU A 203 -4.80 -11.16 -13.08
N GLU A 204 -4.18 -11.28 -11.91
CA GLU A 204 -2.86 -11.86 -11.71
C GLU A 204 -2.84 -12.66 -10.40
N SER A 205 -2.13 -13.79 -10.37
CA SER A 205 -2.04 -14.62 -9.16
C SER A 205 -1.14 -14.04 -8.08
N LYS A 206 -0.16 -13.22 -8.47
CA LYS A 206 0.88 -12.67 -7.60
C LYS A 206 1.16 -11.19 -7.90
N PRO A 207 0.15 -10.31 -7.81
CA PRO A 207 0.36 -8.89 -8.06
C PRO A 207 1.27 -8.28 -6.98
N SER A 208 2.00 -7.23 -7.35
CA SER A 208 2.66 -6.36 -6.37
C SER A 208 1.64 -5.41 -5.73
N VAL A 209 1.74 -5.24 -4.42
CA VAL A 209 0.87 -4.35 -3.63
C VAL A 209 1.68 -3.61 -2.59
N GLY A 210 1.15 -2.47 -2.16
CA GLY A 210 1.63 -1.78 -0.99
C GLY A 210 0.60 -1.81 0.13
N VAL A 211 1.10 -1.93 1.36
CA VAL A 211 0.29 -1.95 2.57
C VAL A 211 0.86 -1.01 3.65
N TYR A 212 -0.01 -0.45 4.51
CA TYR A 212 0.43 0.41 5.60
C TYR A 212 -0.32 0.17 6.91
N GLY A 213 0.38 -0.35 7.91
CA GLY A 213 -0.27 -0.63 9.16
C GLY A 213 0.65 -1.07 10.29
N ASN A 214 0.09 -1.81 11.23
CA ASN A 214 0.76 -2.12 12.49
C ASN A 214 1.76 -3.25 12.35
N PHE A 215 3.04 -2.98 12.62
CA PHE A 215 4.07 -4.01 12.61
C PHE A 215 4.14 -4.78 13.93
N VAL A 216 3.72 -6.05 13.90
CA VAL A 216 3.44 -6.83 15.09
C VAL A 216 3.96 -8.26 14.96
N LEU A 217 4.04 -8.95 16.09
CA LEU A 217 4.19 -10.39 16.19
C LEU A 217 2.84 -10.97 16.60
N ASP A 218 2.28 -11.88 15.80
CA ASP A 218 1.13 -12.70 16.22
C ASP A 218 1.59 -13.83 17.14
N CYS A 219 1.60 -13.55 18.44
CA CYS A 219 2.00 -14.53 19.43
C CYS A 219 0.93 -15.58 19.74
N ASN A 220 -0.18 -15.59 19.01
CA ASN A 220 -1.15 -16.70 19.02
C ASN A 220 -0.58 -17.90 18.27
N HIS A 221 0.16 -17.66 17.18
CA HIS A 221 0.68 -18.68 16.29
C HIS A 221 2.20 -18.56 16.11
N ARG A 222 2.94 -18.76 17.21
CA ARG A 222 4.42 -18.78 17.24
C ARG A 222 5.11 -17.41 17.03
N CYS A 223 4.39 -16.31 17.26
CA CYS A 223 4.90 -14.93 17.12
C CYS A 223 5.44 -14.69 15.71
N HIS A 224 4.69 -15.08 14.67
CA HIS A 224 5.07 -14.74 13.30
C HIS A 224 5.03 -13.21 13.12
N PRO A 225 5.99 -12.59 12.39
CA PRO A 225 5.91 -11.17 12.08
C PRO A 225 4.81 -10.89 11.06
N GLU A 226 4.03 -9.85 11.32
CA GLU A 226 2.84 -9.49 10.54
C GLU A 226 2.62 -7.97 10.49
N ILE A 227 1.91 -7.52 9.46
CA ILE A 227 1.27 -6.22 9.40
C ILE A 227 -0.22 -6.43 9.66
N HIS A 228 -0.67 -6.19 10.89
CA HIS A 228 -2.05 -6.43 11.30
C HIS A 228 -2.55 -5.38 12.30
N PRO A 229 -3.55 -4.57 11.94
CA PRO A 229 -4.13 -4.45 10.60
C PRO A 229 -3.27 -3.64 9.66
N TYR A 230 -3.36 -3.95 8.36
CA TYR A 230 -2.64 -3.23 7.30
C TYR A 230 -3.33 -1.98 6.76
N GLU A 231 -4.48 -1.58 7.33
CA GLU A 231 -5.33 -0.36 7.15
C GLU A 231 -5.31 0.47 5.85
N VAL A 232 -4.18 0.66 5.17
CA VAL A 232 -4.11 1.17 3.80
C VAL A 232 -3.64 0.07 2.85
N LEU A 233 -4.31 -0.08 1.71
CA LEU A 233 -3.91 -0.98 0.63
C LEU A 233 -3.90 -0.20 -0.68
N TRP A 234 -2.86 -0.39 -1.49
CA TRP A 234 -2.80 0.18 -2.84
C TRP A 234 -2.05 -0.73 -3.81
N TRP A 235 -2.35 -0.57 -5.09
CA TRP A 235 -1.59 -1.15 -6.20
C TRP A 235 -1.77 -0.31 -7.47
N LEU A 236 -0.89 -0.55 -8.43
CA LEU A 236 -0.96 -0.02 -9.78
C LEU A 236 -1.55 -1.11 -10.67
N ASP A 237 -2.58 -0.79 -11.45
CA ASP A 237 -3.14 -1.71 -12.44
C ASP A 237 -2.22 -1.75 -13.67
N VAL A 238 -1.49 -2.86 -13.80
CA VAL A 238 -0.56 -3.14 -14.90
C VAL A 238 -1.17 -4.04 -15.97
N ASN A 239 -2.50 -4.22 -15.98
CA ASN A 239 -3.19 -5.10 -16.91
C ASN A 239 -4.07 -4.37 -17.94
N ARG A 240 -4.36 -3.08 -17.74
CA ARG A 240 -5.31 -2.33 -18.59
C ARG A 240 -4.76 -1.87 -19.93
N ASN A 241 -3.46 -1.66 -20.05
CA ASN A 241 -2.86 -1.08 -21.27
C ASN A 241 -2.42 -2.11 -22.32
N GLN A 242 -2.97 -3.32 -22.28
CA GLN A 242 -2.79 -4.34 -23.33
C GLN A 242 -3.50 -3.94 -24.64
N GLY A 243 -2.98 -2.93 -25.34
CA GLY A 243 -3.31 -2.68 -26.75
C GLY A 243 -3.77 -1.27 -27.17
N GLN A 244 -3.75 -0.26 -26.29
CA GLN A 244 -4.02 1.13 -26.68
C GLN A 244 -2.72 1.96 -26.70
N LEU A 245 -2.04 1.94 -27.85
CA LEU A 245 -0.68 2.49 -28.05
C LEU A 245 -0.56 4.02 -27.96
N ASP A 246 -1.67 4.76 -27.85
CA ASP A 246 -1.69 6.20 -28.10
C ASP A 246 -1.96 7.09 -26.87
N VAL A 247 -2.25 6.52 -25.70
CA VAL A 247 -2.60 7.26 -24.48
C VAL A 247 -1.72 6.79 -23.33
N TYR A 248 -1.00 7.72 -22.71
CA TYR A 248 -0.33 7.47 -21.45
C TYR A 248 -1.39 7.45 -20.35
N GLU A 249 -1.61 6.28 -19.74
CA GLU A 249 -2.57 6.08 -18.66
C GLU A 249 -1.93 5.27 -17.53
N LYS A 250 -2.07 5.76 -16.29
CA LYS A 250 -1.76 4.99 -15.07
C LYS A 250 -3.00 4.92 -14.19
N THR A 251 -3.38 3.71 -13.82
CA THR A 251 -4.54 3.46 -12.96
C THR A 251 -4.09 2.97 -11.59
N TRP A 252 -4.40 3.73 -10.56
CA TRP A 252 -4.14 3.37 -9.17
C TRP A 252 -5.40 2.91 -8.47
N HIS A 253 -5.30 1.84 -7.69
CA HIS A 253 -6.32 1.44 -6.75
C HIS A 253 -5.83 1.75 -5.33
N VAL A 254 -6.65 2.45 -4.55
CA VAL A 254 -6.29 2.88 -3.20
C VAL A 254 -7.44 2.67 -2.23
N GLY A 255 -7.14 2.29 -1.00
CA GLY A 255 -8.15 2.11 0.02
C GLY A 255 -7.62 2.42 1.41
N LEU A 256 -8.42 3.14 2.18
CA LEU A 256 -8.28 3.27 3.63
C LEU A 256 -9.39 2.45 4.28
N LEU A 257 -9.03 1.56 5.19
CA LEU A 257 -9.92 0.62 5.84
C LEU A 257 -9.63 0.55 7.33
N ARG A 258 -10.71 0.41 8.11
CA ARG A 258 -10.67 0.06 9.52
C ARG A 258 -10.78 -1.44 9.67
N ASP A 259 -9.97 -2.02 10.55
CA ASP A 259 -10.17 -3.37 11.02
C ASP A 259 -11.37 -3.41 11.98
N VAL A 260 -12.41 -4.14 11.58
CA VAL A 260 -13.63 -4.24 12.39
C VAL A 260 -13.59 -5.37 13.41
N SER A 261 -12.50 -6.13 13.47
CA SER A 261 -12.40 -7.22 14.44
C SER A 261 -12.46 -6.69 15.86
N ASN A 262 -12.92 -7.53 16.77
CA ASN A 262 -12.92 -7.20 18.19
C ASN A 262 -11.50 -7.23 18.83
N ARG A 263 -10.47 -7.54 18.03
CA ARG A 263 -9.09 -7.81 18.45
C ARG A 263 -8.24 -6.54 18.48
N PHE A 264 -8.48 -5.60 17.56
CA PHE A 264 -7.62 -4.43 17.33
C PHE A 264 -8.25 -3.08 17.69
N LYS A 265 -9.19 -3.04 18.64
CA LYS A 265 -9.97 -1.83 18.96
C LYS A 265 -9.16 -0.56 19.28
N HIS A 266 -7.94 -0.67 19.82
CA HIS A 266 -7.10 0.49 20.16
C HIS A 266 -6.03 0.78 19.09
N TRP A 267 -5.87 -0.14 18.15
CA TRP A 267 -4.95 -0.05 17.01
C TRP A 267 -5.66 0.32 15.71
N SER A 268 -6.97 0.11 15.64
CA SER A 268 -7.85 0.47 14.52
C SER A 268 -9.12 1.13 15.03
N SER A 269 -8.94 2.30 15.65
CA SER A 269 -10.07 3.09 16.18
C SER A 269 -10.82 3.79 15.05
N SER A 270 -12.14 3.90 15.20
CA SER A 270 -12.97 4.78 14.37
C SER A 270 -13.03 6.19 15.00
N PRO A 271 -13.02 7.26 14.21
CA PRO A 271 -12.78 7.27 12.76
C PRO A 271 -11.32 6.96 12.43
N ARG A 272 -11.10 6.36 11.27
CA ARG A 272 -9.75 6.17 10.73
C ARG A 272 -9.37 7.40 9.91
N THR A 273 -8.40 8.16 10.41
CA THR A 273 -7.94 9.42 9.80
C THR A 273 -6.51 9.31 9.29
N GLY A 274 -6.28 9.81 8.07
CA GLY A 274 -4.98 9.82 7.44
C GLY A 274 -4.96 10.54 6.09
N GLU A 275 -3.86 10.35 5.37
CA GLU A 275 -3.61 10.89 4.03
C GLU A 275 -2.89 9.83 3.19
N ILE A 276 -3.27 9.76 1.92
CA ILE A 276 -2.61 8.95 0.91
C ILE A 276 -2.19 9.89 -0.24
N SER A 277 -0.90 9.95 -0.55
CA SER A 277 -0.35 10.74 -1.65
C SER A 277 -0.01 9.81 -2.81
N ILE A 278 -0.70 10.00 -3.93
CA ILE A 278 -0.53 9.17 -5.14
C ILE A 278 0.26 9.96 -6.18
N PRO A 279 1.37 9.42 -6.68
CA PRO A 279 2.17 10.11 -7.68
C PRO A 279 1.47 10.12 -9.04
N PHE A 280 1.62 11.21 -9.78
CA PHE A 280 1.12 11.32 -11.15
C PHE A 280 2.21 11.82 -12.10
N VAL A 281 2.03 11.49 -13.37
CA VAL A 281 2.84 11.97 -14.50
C VAL A 281 1.90 12.24 -15.66
N PHE A 282 2.12 13.34 -16.37
CA PHE A 282 1.36 13.70 -17.57
C PHE A 282 2.28 14.28 -18.64
N LYS A 283 2.08 13.93 -19.91
CA LYS A 283 2.76 14.61 -21.00
C LYS A 283 2.13 15.98 -21.27
N MET A 284 2.97 16.96 -21.54
CA MET A 284 2.54 18.30 -21.97
C MET A 284 2.53 18.35 -23.51
N ASP A 285 1.50 17.78 -24.14
CA ASP A 285 1.40 17.67 -25.62
C ASP A 285 0.09 18.21 -26.22
N ASN A 286 -0.45 19.31 -25.66
CA ASN A 286 -1.75 19.91 -26.04
C ASN A 286 -2.94 18.94 -25.87
N ARG A 287 -2.85 17.97 -24.95
CA ARG A 287 -3.97 17.14 -24.52
C ARG A 287 -4.52 17.64 -23.18
N ALA A 288 -5.75 17.27 -22.86
CA ALA A 288 -6.29 17.53 -21.54
C ALA A 288 -5.75 16.49 -20.56
N ASN A 289 -5.07 16.95 -19.51
CA ASN A 289 -4.61 16.08 -18.42
C ASN A 289 -5.75 15.89 -17.43
N VAL A 290 -6.14 14.64 -17.19
CA VAL A 290 -7.29 14.30 -16.36
C VAL A 290 -6.91 13.24 -15.34
N ILE A 291 -7.25 13.49 -14.07
CA ILE A 291 -7.38 12.43 -13.07
C ILE A 291 -8.85 12.13 -12.91
N GLU A 292 -9.28 10.98 -13.41
CA GLU A 292 -10.60 10.44 -13.13
C GLU A 292 -10.57 9.70 -11.80
N TRP A 293 -11.49 10.05 -10.91
CA TRP A 293 -11.58 9.54 -9.56
C TRP A 293 -12.92 8.84 -9.37
N ASP A 294 -12.89 7.52 -9.45
CA ASP A 294 -14.05 6.67 -9.21
C ASP A 294 -14.13 6.31 -7.71
N HIS A 295 -15.09 6.91 -7.00
CA HIS A 295 -15.41 6.53 -5.63
C HIS A 295 -16.12 5.18 -5.63
N GLN A 296 -15.48 4.13 -5.09
CA GLN A 296 -15.96 2.75 -5.23
C GLN A 296 -16.79 2.29 -4.03
N VAL A 297 -16.17 2.13 -2.86
CA VAL A 297 -16.84 1.63 -1.64
C VAL A 297 -16.53 2.56 -0.49
N PHE A 298 -17.58 3.12 0.13
CA PHE A 298 -17.41 3.97 1.29
C PHE A 298 -18.64 3.95 2.20
N ASN A 299 -18.44 4.11 3.51
CA ASN A 299 -19.53 4.06 4.50
C ASN A 299 -19.55 5.23 5.49
N GLY A 300 -19.12 6.40 5.01
CA GLY A 300 -19.28 7.69 5.67
C GLY A 300 -17.97 8.27 6.18
N PHE A 301 -17.95 9.60 6.23
CA PHE A 301 -16.80 10.40 6.63
C PHE A 301 -17.01 11.07 8.00
N SER A 302 -15.92 11.51 8.62
CA SER A 302 -15.92 12.19 9.92
C SER A 302 -15.23 13.55 9.82
N ASN A 303 -16.01 14.63 9.90
CA ASN A 303 -15.47 15.99 9.94
C ASN A 303 -14.62 16.26 11.17
N GLU A 304 -15.03 15.73 12.33
CA GLU A 304 -14.29 15.86 13.58
C GLU A 304 -12.93 15.18 13.47
N GLY A 305 -12.88 13.98 12.89
CA GLY A 305 -11.64 13.26 12.65
C GLY A 305 -10.78 13.98 11.61
N PHE A 306 -11.36 14.48 10.53
CA PHE A 306 -10.66 15.20 9.48
C PHE A 306 -10.02 16.49 10.00
N ALA A 307 -10.69 17.22 10.89
CA ALA A 307 -10.16 18.43 11.53
C ALA A 307 -8.90 18.17 12.39
N THR A 308 -8.55 16.92 12.67
CA THR A 308 -7.30 16.57 13.37
C THR A 308 -6.09 16.46 12.45
N LEU A 309 -6.30 16.42 11.12
CA LEU A 309 -5.21 16.37 10.16
C LEU A 309 -4.49 17.71 10.08
N LYS A 310 -3.16 17.64 9.96
CA LYS A 310 -2.33 18.80 9.61
C LYS A 310 -2.19 18.81 8.10
N ILE A 311 -3.06 19.56 7.45
CA ILE A 311 -3.20 19.64 5.99
C ILE A 311 -2.69 20.98 5.49
N ASP A 312 -2.32 21.01 4.21
CA ASP A 312 -2.06 22.26 3.49
C ASP A 312 -3.34 23.12 3.48
N ASN A 313 -3.19 24.45 3.38
CA ASN A 313 -4.31 25.37 3.29
C ASN A 313 -5.01 25.34 1.92
N ASN A 314 -4.37 24.78 0.88
CA ASN A 314 -4.88 24.75 -0.50
C ASN A 314 -5.74 23.51 -0.80
N LEU A 315 -6.72 23.22 0.05
CA LEU A 315 -7.60 22.08 -0.14
C LEU A 315 -8.71 22.35 -1.15
N SER A 316 -8.96 21.33 -1.95
CA SER A 316 -10.10 21.22 -2.84
C SER A 316 -11.02 20.12 -2.33
N TYR A 317 -12.29 20.45 -2.13
CA TYR A 317 -13.29 19.48 -1.67
C TYR A 317 -13.93 18.78 -2.86
N LEU A 318 -14.45 17.58 -2.62
CA LEU A 318 -15.11 16.74 -3.64
C LEU A 318 -16.62 17.00 -3.71
N ASP A 319 -17.04 18.24 -3.47
CA ASP A 319 -18.46 18.66 -3.47
C ASP A 319 -19.00 18.92 -4.88
N VAL A 320 -18.12 19.01 -5.87
CA VAL A 320 -18.42 19.05 -7.31
C VAL A 320 -17.72 17.89 -8.02
N THR A 321 -18.23 17.51 -9.19
CA THR A 321 -17.71 16.38 -9.96
C THR A 321 -16.58 16.74 -10.92
N GLU A 322 -16.29 18.03 -11.11
CA GLU A 322 -15.20 18.48 -11.96
C GLU A 322 -14.56 19.74 -11.38
N GLN A 323 -13.24 19.75 -11.28
CA GLN A 323 -12.44 20.90 -10.90
C GLN A 323 -11.20 21.00 -11.76
N LYS A 324 -10.91 22.22 -12.22
CA LYS A 324 -9.78 22.52 -13.09
C LYS A 324 -8.73 23.31 -12.31
N HIS A 325 -7.50 22.81 -12.34
CA HIS A 325 -6.35 23.40 -11.67
C HIS A 325 -5.37 23.93 -12.68
N GLU A 326 -4.98 25.19 -12.54
CA GLU A 326 -3.87 25.74 -13.30
C GLU A 326 -2.56 25.18 -12.74
N LEU A 327 -1.77 24.58 -13.62
CA LEU A 327 -0.42 24.07 -13.36
C LEU A 327 0.61 25.12 -13.78
N LEU A 328 1.88 24.72 -13.76
CA LEU A 328 2.98 25.56 -14.28
C LEU A 328 2.80 25.86 -15.77
N ASN A 329 3.13 27.08 -16.17
CA ASN A 329 3.12 27.56 -17.56
C ASN A 329 1.74 27.64 -18.24
N GLY A 330 0.65 27.71 -17.47
CA GLY A 330 -0.72 27.86 -18.00
C GLY A 330 -1.35 26.56 -18.51
N GLU A 331 -0.71 25.42 -18.25
CA GLU A 331 -1.33 24.10 -18.42
C GLU A 331 -2.39 23.86 -17.36
N TYR A 332 -3.27 22.89 -17.59
CA TYR A 332 -4.32 22.56 -16.64
C TYR A 332 -4.40 21.07 -16.35
N LEU A 333 -4.67 20.75 -15.08
CA LEU A 333 -5.08 19.42 -14.64
C LEU A 333 -6.56 19.46 -14.27
N THR A 334 -7.35 18.54 -14.81
CA THR A 334 -8.74 18.39 -14.41
C THR A 334 -8.88 17.18 -13.49
N ILE A 335 -9.51 17.38 -12.34
CA ILE A 335 -9.93 16.29 -11.46
C ILE A 335 -11.42 16.07 -11.72
N GLN A 336 -11.79 14.87 -12.16
CA GLN A 336 -13.18 14.47 -12.43
C GLN A 336 -13.57 13.33 -11.50
N THR A 337 -14.75 13.40 -10.88
CA THR A 337 -15.25 12.33 -10.01
C THR A 337 -16.52 11.70 -10.59
N ASN A 338 -16.75 10.43 -10.28
CA ASN A 338 -17.99 9.72 -10.65
C ASN A 338 -19.24 10.22 -9.88
N GLY A 339 -19.05 11.00 -8.82
CA GLY A 339 -20.10 11.59 -8.01
C GLY A 339 -19.52 12.54 -6.96
N SER A 340 -20.33 13.48 -6.47
CA SER A 340 -19.91 14.37 -5.39
C SER A 340 -20.03 13.70 -4.02
N ILE A 341 -19.08 13.99 -3.14
CA ILE A 341 -19.09 13.63 -1.73
C ILE A 341 -19.37 14.89 -0.92
N LEU A 342 -20.62 15.05 -0.51
CA LEU A 342 -21.05 16.17 0.32
C LEU A 342 -20.70 15.94 1.79
N GLY A 343 -20.45 17.03 2.51
CA GLY A 343 -20.42 17.02 3.97
C GLY A 343 -19.04 16.99 4.61
N GLY A 344 -17.95 17.13 3.85
CA GLY A 344 -16.59 17.19 4.38
C GLY A 344 -16.04 15.83 4.83
N GLY A 345 -14.76 15.81 5.19
CA GLY A 345 -14.09 14.60 5.70
C GLY A 345 -13.29 13.80 4.66
N ILE A 346 -13.32 14.24 3.41
CA ILE A 346 -12.34 13.91 2.37
C ILE A 346 -12.14 15.16 1.51
N ALA A 347 -10.89 15.38 1.10
CA ALA A 347 -10.51 16.46 0.21
C ALA A 347 -9.27 16.01 -0.58
N TYR A 348 -8.75 16.90 -1.41
CA TYR A 348 -7.45 16.70 -2.03
C TYR A 348 -6.69 18.00 -2.22
N TYR A 349 -5.40 17.89 -2.47
CA TYR A 349 -4.57 18.97 -2.97
C TYR A 349 -3.41 18.40 -3.79
N LEU A 350 -2.82 19.24 -4.65
CA LEU A 350 -1.68 18.88 -5.47
C LEU A 350 -0.39 19.38 -4.79
N SER A 351 0.65 18.56 -4.74
CA SER A 351 1.96 18.97 -4.20
C SER A 351 3.12 18.53 -5.11
N ASP A 352 4.29 19.11 -4.84
CA ASP A 352 5.55 18.76 -5.50
C ASP A 352 5.47 18.80 -7.02
N ILE A 353 4.66 19.74 -7.54
CA ILE A 353 4.45 19.90 -8.98
C ILE A 353 5.75 20.37 -9.61
N ALA A 354 6.29 19.56 -10.52
CA ALA A 354 7.50 19.84 -11.27
C ALA A 354 7.27 19.62 -12.77
N THR A 355 8.12 20.24 -13.58
CA THR A 355 8.21 19.99 -15.02
C THR A 355 9.52 19.31 -15.35
N GLU A 356 9.47 18.23 -16.11
CA GLU A 356 10.62 17.43 -16.50
C GLU A 356 10.74 17.37 -18.02
N GLU A 357 11.95 17.58 -18.54
CA GLU A 357 12.26 17.47 -19.97
C GLU A 357 12.84 16.09 -20.26
N ARG A 358 12.24 15.36 -21.19
CA ARG A 358 12.73 14.07 -21.68
C ARG A 358 12.95 14.12 -23.18
N ALA A 359 13.61 13.10 -23.73
CA ALA A 359 13.92 13.02 -25.15
C ALA A 359 12.67 13.05 -26.06
N ASP A 360 11.53 12.63 -25.53
CA ASP A 360 10.26 12.45 -26.23
C ASP A 360 9.19 13.49 -25.87
N GLY A 361 9.51 14.47 -25.02
CA GLY A 361 8.61 15.58 -24.67
C GLY A 361 8.86 16.14 -23.28
N ARG A 362 8.03 17.13 -22.92
CA ARG A 362 7.97 17.72 -21.59
C ARG A 362 6.84 17.06 -20.80
N TYR A 363 7.05 16.86 -19.51
CA TYR A 363 6.12 16.20 -18.61
C TYR A 363 5.89 17.01 -17.35
N VAL A 364 4.69 16.89 -16.76
CA VAL A 364 4.39 17.36 -15.40
C VAL A 364 4.35 16.17 -14.47
N THR A 365 5.04 16.28 -13.34
CA THR A 365 5.06 15.28 -12.26
C THR A 365 4.60 15.92 -10.95
N GLY A 366 4.10 15.10 -10.02
CA GLY A 366 3.66 15.59 -8.70
C GLY A 366 2.84 14.55 -7.94
N TYR A 367 2.20 14.98 -6.85
CA TYR A 367 1.33 14.14 -6.03
C TYR A 367 -0.10 14.67 -5.98
N LEU A 368 -1.06 13.74 -6.09
CA LEU A 368 -2.42 13.93 -5.63
C LEU A 368 -2.49 13.47 -4.17
N ASN A 369 -2.59 14.41 -3.24
CA ASN A 369 -2.70 14.13 -1.81
C ASN A 369 -4.16 14.04 -1.42
N ILE A 370 -4.54 12.93 -0.79
CA ILE A 370 -5.93 12.63 -0.42
C ILE A 370 -6.03 12.52 1.10
N PRO A 371 -6.15 13.64 1.83
CA PRO A 371 -6.52 13.61 3.24
C PRO A 371 -7.96 13.11 3.39
N MET A 372 -8.18 12.24 4.36
CA MET A 372 -9.51 11.69 4.64
C MET A 372 -9.67 11.24 6.10
N SER A 373 -10.91 11.22 6.56
CA SER A 373 -11.31 10.62 7.83
C SER A 373 -12.58 9.81 7.63
N ILE A 374 -12.45 8.50 7.75
CA ILE A 374 -13.49 7.54 7.40
C ILE A 374 -14.04 6.86 8.65
N LYS A 375 -15.28 6.39 8.60
CA LYS A 375 -15.82 5.56 9.69
C LYS A 375 -15.23 4.16 9.67
N ASP A 376 -15.42 3.44 8.56
CA ASP A 376 -14.86 2.09 8.39
C ASP A 376 -14.15 1.84 7.07
N VAL A 377 -14.66 2.34 5.95
CA VAL A 377 -14.06 2.07 4.63
C VAL A 377 -14.19 3.25 3.67
N TYR A 378 -13.15 3.46 2.88
CA TYR A 378 -13.16 4.25 1.65
C TYR A 378 -12.17 3.61 0.66
N THR A 379 -12.63 3.36 -0.57
CA THR A 379 -11.80 2.87 -1.67
C THR A 379 -12.07 3.67 -2.93
N ALA A 380 -11.05 3.80 -3.77
CA ALA A 380 -11.15 4.52 -5.02
C ALA A 380 -10.23 3.89 -6.09
N GLU A 381 -10.63 4.13 -7.33
CA GLU A 381 -9.79 3.96 -8.50
C GLU A 381 -9.48 5.35 -9.07
N LEU A 382 -8.20 5.60 -9.35
CA LEU A 382 -7.69 6.86 -9.86
C LEU A 382 -7.04 6.60 -11.22
N ARG A 383 -7.67 7.05 -12.30
CA ARG A 383 -7.12 6.94 -13.66
C ARG A 383 -6.48 8.26 -14.04
N MET A 384 -5.18 8.24 -14.20
CA MET A 384 -4.39 9.38 -14.62
C MET A 384 -4.14 9.23 -16.11
N ARG A 385 -4.88 9.98 -16.94
CA ARG A 385 -4.83 9.83 -18.40
C ARG A 385 -4.82 11.15 -19.14
N GLU A 386 -4.28 11.08 -20.35
CA GLU A 386 -4.39 12.15 -21.34
C GLU A 386 -5.64 11.96 -22.19
N MET A 387 -6.48 12.99 -22.27
CA MET A 387 -7.63 13.01 -23.16
C MET A 387 -7.32 13.82 -24.42
N ARG A 388 -7.62 13.22 -25.59
CA ARG A 388 -7.66 13.96 -26.85
C ARG A 388 -8.77 15.02 -26.74
N MET A 389 -8.41 16.27 -26.97
CA MET A 389 -9.35 17.40 -27.03
C MET A 389 -10.25 17.32 -28.26
#